data_AF-N4XF90-F1
#
_entry.id   AF-N4XF90-F1
#
_cell.length_a   1.000
_cell.length_b   1.000
_cell.length_c   1.000
_cell.angle_alpha   90.00
_cell.angle_beta   90.00
_cell.angle_gamma   90.00
#
_symmetry.space_group_name_H-M   'P 1'
#
loop_
_entity.id
_entity.type
_entity.pdbx_description
1 polymer ?
#
loop_
_entity_poly.entity_id
_entity_poly.type
_entity_poly.pdbx_seq_one_letter_code
_entity_poly.pdbx_strand_id
1 'polypeptide(L)'
;MAEKNEDVIAPAPSHSSGSIGEAKADLENDNEVFKKGEGYEDFRTVGWIQTTMILLKIIFATGVLTIPSAMYVLGALPGAINVIGWQAVNTWAALVLGQFRMRHPGCHSIADMGLLVGGPIVKEITGILFLVAFVIVAASGIVGVSTALNALSNHSLCTNYFSLIATLMVGLCASVRKFEKIAWITWAGFVSVFIAVFIVVVGVTTRDRPAAAPQTGPYDFGYHVIGHPTFAAGITAASTIFCSSAATSAFLPVMSEMRNPRHFGRSVMTCMTFVGAAYLSFSLVVYKWCGKWVASPSLGSAGPTIKKVAYGIGIIGLLVSGALYVHIGAKYIFVRILRKSRHLQSNTFVHWGTWFGCVGGMTIVSFLIASGVPIFNYLLSLAGSLAFAPLGIGYPGWLWIYDHRDHWRGSFPQKMMYLLHVGFICLSAFLTVGGTYGVIVQIKEAYRDGSIDKAFSCADNSNSA
;
A
#
# COMPACT_ATOMS: atom_id res chain seq x y z
N MET A 1 -9.41 44.51 75.03
CA MET A 1 -8.95 45.30 73.87
C MET A 1 -8.02 44.38 73.10
N ALA A 2 -8.40 44.03 71.88
CA ALA A 2 -7.77 42.99 71.06
C ALA A 2 -6.47 43.50 70.43
N GLU A 3 -5.43 42.66 70.40
CA GLU A 3 -4.24 42.87 69.58
C GLU A 3 -4.24 41.83 68.45
N LYS A 4 -4.27 42.33 67.22
CA LYS A 4 -4.41 41.57 65.97
C LYS A 4 -3.00 41.46 65.36
N ASN A 5 -2.40 40.27 65.38
CA ASN A 5 -1.22 39.97 64.56
C ASN A 5 -1.70 39.37 63.23
N GLU A 6 -1.28 39.99 62.12
CA GLU A 6 -1.55 39.52 60.76
C GLU A 6 -0.45 38.54 60.33
N ASP A 7 -0.80 37.25 60.23
CA ASP A 7 0.04 36.25 59.60
C ASP A 7 -0.02 36.41 58.07
N VAL A 8 1.09 36.86 57.48
CA VAL A 8 1.29 36.89 56.03
C VAL A 8 1.53 35.47 55.53
N ILE A 9 0.53 34.86 54.90
CA ILE A 9 0.66 33.59 54.19
C ILE A 9 1.48 33.82 52.93
N ALA A 10 2.73 33.34 52.90
CA ALA A 10 3.52 33.28 51.68
C ALA A 10 2.86 32.32 50.66
N PRO A 11 2.73 32.68 49.37
CA PRO A 11 2.21 31.77 48.38
C PRO A 11 3.18 30.59 48.19
N ALA A 12 2.66 29.36 48.19
CA ALA A 12 3.44 28.18 47.82
C ALA A 12 4.06 28.38 46.43
N PRO A 13 5.33 27.96 46.20
CA PRO A 13 5.96 28.09 44.90
C PRO A 13 5.12 27.33 43.87
N SER A 14 4.67 28.04 42.84
CA SER A 14 4.00 27.45 41.70
C SER A 14 4.98 26.53 40.99
N HIS A 15 4.83 25.21 41.17
CA HIS A 15 5.47 24.26 40.29
C HIS A 15 4.96 24.53 38.87
N SER A 16 5.83 25.07 38.03
CA SER A 16 5.53 25.43 36.66
C SER A 16 5.17 24.17 35.87
N SER A 17 3.90 24.07 35.48
CA SER A 17 3.43 23.09 34.49
C SER A 17 4.12 23.28 33.12
N GLY A 18 4.78 24.42 32.90
CA GLY A 18 5.62 24.71 31.73
C GLY A 18 6.91 23.88 31.65
N SER A 19 7.63 23.69 32.76
CA SER A 19 8.93 22.99 32.76
C SER A 19 8.82 21.51 32.38
N ILE A 20 7.77 20.83 32.83
CA ILE A 20 7.51 19.42 32.51
C ILE A 20 7.04 19.29 31.04
N GLY A 21 6.28 20.28 30.56
CA GLY A 21 5.82 20.35 29.17
C GLY A 21 6.97 20.57 28.19
N GLU A 22 7.89 21.49 28.51
CA GLU A 22 9.10 21.78 27.73
C GLU A 22 10.06 20.60 27.73
N ALA A 23 10.39 20.03 28.90
CA ALA A 23 11.28 18.86 28.96
C ALA A 23 10.71 17.64 28.20
N LYS A 24 9.38 17.45 28.23
CA LYS A 24 8.71 16.39 27.47
C LYS A 24 8.67 16.68 25.97
N ALA A 25 8.50 17.95 25.58
CA ALA A 25 8.57 18.38 24.19
C ALA A 25 9.99 18.25 23.62
N ASP A 26 11.02 18.55 24.42
CA ASP A 26 12.43 18.42 24.05
C ASP A 26 12.84 16.95 23.92
N LEU A 27 12.42 16.08 24.85
CA LEU A 27 12.60 14.62 24.75
C LEU A 27 11.83 13.99 23.58
N GLU A 28 10.64 14.51 23.25
CA GLU A 28 9.90 14.11 22.05
C GLU A 28 10.61 14.61 20.78
N ASN A 29 11.25 15.77 20.78
CA ASN A 29 11.98 16.33 19.63
C ASN A 29 13.31 15.58 19.37
N ASP A 30 14.03 15.19 20.41
CA ASP A 30 15.33 14.51 20.28
C ASP A 30 15.23 13.05 19.82
N ASN A 31 14.10 12.40 20.11
CA ASN A 31 13.86 11.03 19.65
C ASN A 31 13.31 10.97 18.22
N GLU A 32 12.95 12.09 17.59
CA GLU A 32 12.38 12.14 16.24
C GLU A 32 13.45 12.33 15.16
N VAL A 33 13.22 11.74 13.97
CA VAL A 33 14.14 11.90 12.82
C VAL A 33 14.11 13.33 12.26
N PHE A 34 12.96 14.01 12.36
CA PHE A 34 12.77 15.38 11.91
C PHE A 34 12.74 16.31 13.11
N LYS A 35 13.82 17.08 13.29
CA LYS A 35 13.95 18.04 14.40
C LYS A 35 13.22 19.36 14.10
N LYS A 36 12.62 19.96 15.13
CA LYS A 36 12.10 21.34 15.11
C LYS A 36 13.18 22.33 15.54
N GLY A 37 13.35 23.44 14.81
CA GLY A 37 14.27 24.53 15.16
C GLY A 37 14.43 25.57 14.04
N GLU A 38 15.04 26.73 14.35
CA GLU A 38 15.32 27.77 13.35
C GLU A 38 16.25 27.24 12.25
N GLY A 39 15.86 27.44 10.97
CA GLY A 39 16.60 26.93 9.80
C GLY A 39 16.31 25.48 9.41
N TYR A 40 15.51 24.74 10.19
CA TYR A 40 14.99 23.41 9.84
C TYR A 40 13.55 23.50 9.34
N GLU A 41 13.20 22.76 8.28
CA GLU A 41 11.81 22.64 7.84
C GLU A 41 11.01 21.74 8.82
N ASP A 42 9.81 22.17 9.23
CA ASP A 42 8.88 21.37 10.06
C ASP A 42 8.12 20.36 9.18
N PHE A 43 8.24 19.08 9.53
CA PHE A 43 7.59 17.96 8.82
C PHE A 43 6.34 17.41 9.55
N ARG A 44 6.01 17.87 10.77
CA ARG A 44 4.92 17.33 11.60
C ARG A 44 3.62 18.13 11.50
N THR A 45 3.12 18.33 10.28
CA THR A 45 1.99 19.24 10.01
C THR A 45 0.66 18.52 9.73
N VAL A 46 0.64 17.18 9.66
CA VAL A 46 -0.51 16.41 9.15
C VAL A 46 -1.54 16.08 10.24
N GLY A 47 -2.80 16.45 10.03
CA GLY A 47 -3.95 16.08 10.88
C GLY A 47 -4.50 14.67 10.60
N TRP A 48 -5.39 14.17 11.46
CA TRP A 48 -5.91 12.80 11.34
C TRP A 48 -6.77 12.56 10.09
N ILE A 49 -7.52 13.55 9.60
CA ILE A 49 -8.32 13.44 8.36
C ILE A 49 -7.41 13.37 7.13
N GLN A 50 -6.41 14.25 7.07
CA GLN A 50 -5.41 14.24 6.01
C GLN A 50 -4.64 12.92 6.01
N THR A 51 -4.30 12.41 7.20
CA THR A 51 -3.71 11.08 7.37
C THR A 51 -4.62 10.01 6.77
N THR A 52 -5.91 9.96 7.13
CA THR A 52 -6.87 9.00 6.57
C THR A 52 -6.87 9.02 5.05
N MET A 53 -6.81 10.20 4.43
CA MET A 53 -6.79 10.33 2.97
C MET A 53 -5.48 9.88 2.33
N ILE A 54 -4.35 10.13 2.98
CA ILE A 54 -3.06 9.60 2.54
C ILE A 54 -3.08 8.07 2.62
N LEU A 55 -3.57 7.49 3.72
CA LEU A 55 -3.71 6.03 3.88
C LEU A 55 -4.65 5.45 2.82
N LEU A 56 -5.81 6.10 2.59
CA LEU A 56 -6.76 5.72 1.56
C LEU A 56 -6.09 5.72 0.20
N LYS A 57 -5.28 6.73 -0.13
CA LYS A 57 -4.63 6.78 -1.44
C LYS A 57 -3.55 5.70 -1.60
N ILE A 58 -2.80 5.39 -0.54
CA ILE A 58 -1.77 4.35 -0.55
C ILE A 58 -2.41 2.97 -0.81
N ILE A 59 -3.56 2.70 -0.19
CA ILE A 59 -4.24 1.41 -0.26
C ILE A 59 -5.19 1.33 -1.46
N PHE A 60 -6.11 2.30 -1.61
CA PHE A 60 -7.08 2.40 -2.70
C PHE A 60 -6.42 2.85 -4.01
N ALA A 61 -5.66 1.92 -4.57
CA ALA A 61 -4.88 2.12 -5.78
C ALA A 61 -5.08 0.92 -6.71
N THR A 62 -4.14 -0.02 -6.72
CA THR A 62 -4.09 -1.12 -7.69
C THR A 62 -4.96 -2.30 -7.28
N GLY A 63 -5.16 -2.52 -5.97
CA GLY A 63 -5.87 -3.69 -5.44
C GLY A 63 -7.34 -3.83 -5.88
N VAL A 64 -8.12 -2.74 -5.84
CA VAL A 64 -9.53 -2.75 -6.28
C VAL A 64 -9.70 -3.19 -7.74
N LEU A 65 -8.66 -3.01 -8.55
CA LEU A 65 -8.68 -3.33 -9.96
C LEU A 65 -8.43 -4.82 -10.24
N THR A 66 -7.91 -5.57 -9.27
CA THR A 66 -7.55 -6.99 -9.42
C THR A 66 -8.51 -7.96 -8.75
N ILE A 67 -9.11 -7.55 -7.63
CA ILE A 67 -9.99 -8.42 -6.83
C ILE A 67 -11.11 -9.06 -7.66
N PRO A 68 -11.80 -8.37 -8.60
CA PRO A 68 -12.85 -9.01 -9.39
C PRO A 68 -12.35 -10.22 -10.20
N SER A 69 -11.14 -10.14 -10.77
CA SER A 69 -10.54 -11.26 -11.50
C SER A 69 -10.10 -12.41 -10.58
N ALA A 70 -9.68 -12.11 -9.35
CA ALA A 70 -9.39 -13.11 -8.34
C ALA A 70 -10.67 -13.83 -7.87
N MET A 71 -11.82 -13.15 -7.86
CA MET A 71 -13.12 -13.77 -7.57
C MET A 71 -13.57 -14.75 -8.64
N TYR A 72 -13.15 -14.59 -9.90
CA TYR A 72 -13.37 -15.62 -10.91
C TYR A 72 -12.63 -16.92 -10.55
N VAL A 73 -11.37 -16.83 -10.13
CA VAL A 73 -10.55 -18.00 -9.76
C VAL A 73 -11.07 -18.68 -8.50
N LEU A 74 -11.40 -17.92 -7.45
CA LEU A 74 -11.81 -18.45 -6.15
C LEU A 74 -13.32 -18.74 -6.05
N GLY A 75 -14.13 -18.13 -6.91
CA GLY A 75 -15.57 -18.02 -6.75
C GLY A 75 -15.98 -16.82 -5.88
N ALA A 76 -17.24 -16.42 -6.00
CA ALA A 76 -17.78 -15.25 -5.30
C ALA A 76 -17.68 -15.37 -3.77
N LEU A 77 -18.04 -16.53 -3.21
CA LEU A 77 -18.06 -16.75 -1.76
C LEU A 77 -16.64 -16.86 -1.17
N PRO A 78 -15.74 -17.76 -1.65
CA PRO A 78 -14.37 -17.81 -1.13
C PRO A 78 -13.59 -16.52 -1.39
N GLY A 79 -13.85 -15.85 -2.52
CA GLY A 79 -13.29 -14.53 -2.82
C GLY A 79 -13.73 -13.45 -1.82
N ALA A 80 -15.02 -13.37 -1.50
CA ALA A 80 -15.54 -12.44 -0.49
C ALA A 80 -14.96 -12.71 0.90
N ILE A 81 -14.85 -13.98 1.30
CA ILE A 81 -14.21 -14.37 2.58
C ILE A 81 -12.74 -13.93 2.58
N ASN A 82 -12.01 -14.09 1.49
CA ASN A 82 -10.63 -13.60 1.37
C ASN A 82 -10.56 -12.08 1.52
N VAL A 83 -11.44 -11.32 0.86
CA VAL A 83 -11.47 -9.85 0.99
C VAL A 83 -11.67 -9.43 2.45
N ILE A 84 -12.67 -9.99 3.13
CA ILE A 84 -12.98 -9.64 4.52
C ILE A 84 -11.86 -10.09 5.47
N GLY A 85 -11.39 -11.33 5.31
CA GLY A 85 -10.35 -11.93 6.16
C GLY A 85 -9.02 -11.19 6.05
N TRP A 86 -8.52 -10.97 4.83
CA TRP A 86 -7.28 -10.21 4.64
C TRP A 86 -7.41 -8.76 5.07
N GLN A 87 -8.58 -8.15 4.86
CA GLN A 87 -8.81 -6.79 5.36
C GLN A 87 -8.74 -6.73 6.88
N ALA A 88 -9.33 -7.68 7.61
CA ALA A 88 -9.25 -7.75 9.06
C ALA A 88 -7.81 -7.94 9.55
N VAL A 89 -7.07 -8.88 8.95
CA VAL A 89 -5.66 -9.14 9.29
C VAL A 89 -4.78 -7.92 9.04
N ASN A 90 -4.90 -7.30 7.85
CA ASN A 90 -4.12 -6.10 7.50
C ASN A 90 -4.45 -4.91 8.40
N THR A 91 -5.72 -4.74 8.77
CA THR A 91 -6.15 -3.69 9.70
C THR A 91 -5.52 -3.91 11.08
N TRP A 92 -5.58 -5.14 11.58
CA TRP A 92 -4.97 -5.49 12.87
C TRP A 92 -3.46 -5.27 12.85
N ALA A 93 -2.77 -5.76 11.82
CA ALA A 93 -1.34 -5.57 11.63
C ALA A 93 -0.93 -4.09 11.60
N ALA A 94 -1.70 -3.24 10.90
CA ALA A 94 -1.47 -1.80 10.87
C ALA A 94 -1.59 -1.15 12.26
N LEU A 95 -2.57 -1.57 13.07
CA LEU A 95 -2.73 -1.11 14.44
C LEU A 95 -1.56 -1.56 15.34
N VAL A 96 -1.11 -2.80 15.20
CA VAL A 96 0.06 -3.33 15.92
C VAL A 96 1.31 -2.51 15.60
N LEU A 97 1.58 -2.22 14.32
CA LEU A 97 2.70 -1.36 13.90
C LEU A 97 2.64 0.03 14.55
N GLY A 98 1.45 0.64 14.55
CA GLY A 98 1.23 1.94 15.20
C GLY A 98 1.46 1.89 16.70
N GLN A 99 0.92 0.88 17.40
CA GLN A 99 1.08 0.73 18.84
C GLN A 99 2.52 0.40 19.24
N PHE A 100 3.23 -0.40 18.43
CA PHE A 100 4.65 -0.69 18.63
C PHE A 100 5.47 0.59 18.56
N ARG A 101 5.27 1.39 17.50
CA ARG A 101 5.91 2.71 17.36
C ARG A 101 5.64 3.62 18.56
N MET A 102 4.39 3.69 19.04
CA MET A 102 4.05 4.54 20.19
C MET A 102 4.75 4.12 21.49
N ARG A 103 5.06 2.83 21.65
CA ARG A 103 5.78 2.30 22.82
C ARG A 103 7.30 2.39 22.67
N HIS A 104 7.80 2.53 21.44
CA HIS A 104 9.22 2.60 21.11
C HIS A 104 9.53 3.85 20.25
N PRO A 105 9.63 5.06 20.84
CA PRO A 105 9.74 6.33 20.12
C PRO A 105 10.92 6.48 19.15
N GLY A 106 11.96 5.63 19.25
CA GLY A 106 13.08 5.60 18.30
C GLY A 106 12.82 4.84 16.99
N CYS A 107 11.66 4.19 16.84
CA CYS A 107 11.30 3.37 15.69
C CYS A 107 10.56 4.18 14.61
N HIS A 108 11.31 4.84 13.73
CA HIS A 108 10.77 5.70 12.67
C HIS A 108 10.47 4.99 11.36
N SER A 109 11.13 3.86 11.13
CA SER A 109 10.90 2.99 9.99
C SER A 109 10.65 1.56 10.45
N ILE A 110 10.06 0.75 9.57
CA ILE A 110 9.89 -0.68 9.83
C ILE A 110 11.24 -1.39 10.04
N ALA A 111 12.31 -0.90 9.42
CA ALA A 111 13.66 -1.42 9.64
C ALA A 111 14.22 -1.05 11.02
N ASP A 112 13.89 0.13 11.57
CA ASP A 112 14.31 0.51 12.92
C ASP A 112 13.63 -0.36 13.99
N MET A 113 12.36 -0.75 13.77
CA MET A 113 11.72 -1.80 14.58
C MET A 113 12.51 -3.12 14.50
N GLY A 114 13.07 -3.42 13.31
CA GLY A 114 13.81 -4.67 13.05
C GLY A 114 15.10 -4.71 13.85
N LEU A 115 15.78 -3.57 13.93
CA LEU A 115 16.95 -3.37 14.76
C LEU A 115 16.65 -3.65 16.23
N LEU A 116 15.50 -3.19 16.72
CA LEU A 116 15.11 -3.34 18.12
C LEU A 116 14.81 -4.79 18.49
N VAL A 117 14.03 -5.51 17.67
CA VAL A 117 13.57 -6.87 18.02
C VAL A 117 14.53 -7.99 17.63
N GLY A 118 15.41 -7.74 16.65
CA GLY A 118 16.26 -8.78 16.06
C GLY A 118 17.65 -8.32 15.64
N GLY A 119 18.06 -7.11 16.01
CA GLY A 119 19.41 -6.60 15.74
C GLY A 119 19.67 -6.22 14.27
N PRO A 120 20.95 -6.01 13.90
CA PRO A 120 21.33 -5.47 12.59
C PRO A 120 20.91 -6.34 11.41
N ILE A 121 20.96 -7.67 11.54
CA ILE A 121 20.60 -8.58 10.44
C ILE A 121 19.11 -8.43 10.08
N VAL A 122 18.25 -8.40 11.09
CA VAL A 122 16.80 -8.24 10.89
C VAL A 122 16.47 -6.87 10.34
N LYS A 123 17.15 -5.81 10.80
CA LYS A 123 17.05 -4.48 10.20
C LYS A 123 17.31 -4.50 8.70
N GLU A 124 18.37 -5.17 8.25
CA GLU A 124 18.73 -5.25 6.84
C GLU A 124 17.74 -6.07 6.02
N ILE A 125 17.33 -7.24 6.52
CA ILE A 125 16.35 -8.09 5.85
C ILE A 125 15.01 -7.34 5.70
N THR A 126 14.52 -6.72 6.78
CA THR A 126 13.27 -5.94 6.75
C THR A 126 13.38 -4.75 5.79
N GLY A 127 14.53 -4.07 5.75
CA GLY A 127 14.79 -2.99 4.80
C GLY A 127 14.79 -3.43 3.34
N ILE A 128 15.44 -4.56 3.04
CA ILE A 128 15.47 -5.13 1.69
C ILE A 128 14.07 -5.56 1.26
N LEU A 129 13.33 -6.29 2.11
CA LEU A 129 11.95 -6.68 1.84
C LEU A 129 11.07 -5.45 1.58
N PHE A 130 11.24 -4.37 2.35
CA PHE A 130 10.49 -3.14 2.16
C PHE A 130 10.75 -2.54 0.78
N LEU A 131 12.01 -2.47 0.35
CA LEU A 131 12.37 -2.00 -0.99
C LEU A 131 11.81 -2.89 -2.09
N VAL A 132 11.96 -4.21 -1.96
CA VAL A 132 11.41 -5.19 -2.92
C VAL A 132 9.89 -5.00 -3.07
N ALA A 133 9.17 -4.85 -1.96
CA ALA A 133 7.72 -4.61 -1.98
C ALA A 133 7.37 -3.36 -2.80
N PHE A 134 8.00 -2.23 -2.47
CA PHE A 134 7.68 -0.93 -3.09
C PHE A 134 8.13 -0.82 -4.55
N VAL A 135 9.21 -1.49 -4.95
CA VAL A 135 9.59 -1.59 -6.38
C VAL A 135 8.55 -2.40 -7.16
N ILE A 136 8.07 -3.54 -6.64
CA ILE A 136 7.09 -4.37 -7.36
C ILE A 136 5.73 -3.66 -7.46
N VAL A 137 5.26 -2.98 -6.41
CA VAL A 137 4.01 -2.19 -6.52
C VAL A 137 4.18 -0.92 -7.34
N ALA A 138 5.37 -0.30 -7.38
CA ALA A 138 5.65 0.77 -8.33
C ALA A 138 5.60 0.25 -9.77
N ALA A 139 6.10 -0.96 -10.03
CA ALA A 139 5.99 -1.63 -11.33
C ALA A 139 4.52 -1.83 -11.74
N SER A 140 3.66 -2.27 -10.81
CA SER A 140 2.22 -2.37 -11.11
C SER A 140 1.57 -1.01 -11.37
N GLY A 141 2.01 0.06 -10.68
CA GLY A 141 1.61 1.44 -10.98
C GLY A 141 1.98 1.86 -12.40
N ILE A 142 3.21 1.54 -12.85
CA ILE A 142 3.67 1.81 -14.23
C ILE A 142 2.82 1.04 -15.24
N VAL A 143 2.53 -0.24 -14.99
CA VAL A 143 1.63 -1.05 -15.84
C VAL A 143 0.24 -0.42 -15.89
N GLY A 144 -0.32 0.01 -14.76
CA GLY A 144 -1.63 0.67 -14.72
C GLY A 144 -1.70 1.93 -15.59
N VAL A 145 -0.67 2.78 -15.53
CA VAL A 145 -0.58 3.98 -16.36
C VAL A 145 -0.36 3.64 -17.83
N SER A 146 0.49 2.65 -18.17
CA SER A 146 0.67 2.24 -19.56
C SER A 146 -0.59 1.63 -20.16
N THR A 147 -1.35 0.85 -19.38
CA THR A 147 -2.67 0.35 -19.76
C THR A 147 -3.65 1.49 -20.02
N ALA A 148 -3.63 2.55 -19.21
CA ALA A 148 -4.47 3.73 -19.44
C ALA A 148 -4.12 4.41 -20.77
N LEU A 149 -2.83 4.58 -21.07
CA LEU A 149 -2.37 5.17 -22.33
C LEU A 149 -2.75 4.30 -23.53
N ASN A 150 -2.61 2.98 -23.43
CA ASN A 150 -3.09 2.03 -24.44
C ASN A 150 -4.61 2.16 -24.67
N ALA A 151 -5.40 2.15 -23.60
CA ALA A 151 -6.86 2.24 -23.69
C ALA A 151 -7.34 3.55 -24.34
N LEU A 152 -6.70 4.67 -23.99
CA LEU A 152 -7.07 5.99 -24.49
C LEU A 152 -6.65 6.20 -25.95
N SER A 153 -5.52 5.61 -26.36
CA SER A 153 -4.97 5.75 -27.70
C SER A 153 -5.45 4.69 -28.70
N ASN A 154 -6.21 3.68 -28.26
CA ASN A 154 -6.46 2.44 -29.02
C ASN A 154 -5.14 1.76 -29.44
N HIS A 155 -4.18 1.65 -28.52
CA HIS A 155 -2.89 1.00 -28.77
C HIS A 155 -2.12 1.62 -29.96
N SER A 156 -2.00 2.96 -30.00
CA SER A 156 -1.36 3.65 -31.13
C SER A 156 0.17 3.48 -31.18
N LEU A 157 0.79 3.12 -30.06
CA LEU A 157 2.21 2.82 -29.93
C LEU A 157 2.39 1.47 -29.25
N CYS A 158 3.53 0.83 -29.49
CA CYS A 158 3.92 -0.37 -28.76
C CYS A 158 3.86 -0.14 -27.24
N THR A 159 3.27 -1.09 -26.51
CA THR A 159 3.04 -1.00 -25.06
C THR A 159 4.32 -0.68 -24.29
N ASN A 160 5.47 -1.19 -24.71
CA ASN A 160 6.75 -0.89 -24.05
C ASN A 160 7.13 0.61 -24.11
N TYR A 161 6.78 1.33 -25.19
CA TYR A 161 6.96 2.79 -25.23
C TYR A 161 6.00 3.49 -24.28
N PHE A 162 4.74 3.03 -24.18
CA PHE A 162 3.83 3.56 -23.17
C PHE A 162 4.30 3.27 -21.74
N SER A 163 4.92 2.12 -21.48
CA SER A 163 5.56 1.82 -20.20
C SER A 163 6.75 2.75 -19.92
N LEU A 164 7.54 3.10 -20.92
CA LEU A 164 8.61 4.10 -20.77
C LEU A 164 8.06 5.49 -20.47
N ILE A 165 7.02 5.94 -21.19
CA ILE A 165 6.34 7.22 -20.96
C ILE A 165 5.74 7.24 -19.54
N ALA A 166 5.02 6.18 -19.16
CA ALA A 166 4.47 6.01 -17.82
C ALA A 166 5.56 6.08 -16.74
N THR A 167 6.71 5.46 -16.98
CA THR A 167 7.87 5.49 -16.09
C THR A 167 8.40 6.91 -15.90
N LEU A 168 8.54 7.67 -16.97
CA LEU A 168 8.96 9.07 -16.91
C LEU A 168 7.94 9.93 -16.14
N MET A 169 6.65 9.77 -16.43
CA MET A 169 5.58 10.49 -15.72
C MET A 169 5.61 10.15 -14.22
N VAL A 170 5.67 8.86 -13.87
CA VAL A 170 5.71 8.39 -12.48
C VAL A 170 6.95 8.92 -11.76
N GLY A 171 8.14 8.84 -12.36
CA GLY A 171 9.39 9.32 -11.78
C GLY A 171 9.39 10.83 -11.55
N LEU A 172 8.89 11.62 -12.52
CA LEU A 172 8.75 13.06 -12.39
C LEU A 172 7.78 13.42 -11.26
N CYS A 173 6.61 12.77 -11.19
CA CYS A 173 5.65 13.00 -10.11
C CYS A 173 6.21 12.57 -8.74
N ALA A 174 6.96 11.46 -8.67
CA ALA A 174 7.57 10.97 -7.44
C ALA A 174 8.68 11.89 -6.89
N SER A 175 9.31 12.68 -7.77
CA SER A 175 10.42 13.56 -7.42
C SER A 175 10.02 14.74 -6.51
N VAL A 176 8.72 15.02 -6.38
CA VAL A 176 8.18 16.07 -5.50
C VAL A 176 8.38 15.65 -4.04
N ARG A 177 9.17 16.43 -3.28
CA ARG A 177 9.61 16.08 -1.91
C ARG A 177 8.58 16.26 -0.79
N LYS A 178 7.70 17.26 -0.88
CA LYS A 178 6.91 17.71 0.28
C LYS A 178 5.56 17.01 0.35
N PHE A 179 5.34 16.22 1.41
CA PHE A 179 4.04 15.61 1.69
C PHE A 179 2.93 16.64 1.96
N GLU A 180 3.30 17.82 2.44
CA GLU A 180 2.36 18.93 2.66
C GLU A 180 1.71 19.42 1.35
N LYS A 181 2.42 19.33 0.21
CA LYS A 181 1.85 19.51 -1.14
C LYS A 181 1.21 18.24 -1.70
N ILE A 182 1.54 17.07 -1.14
CA ILE A 182 0.97 15.77 -1.52
C ILE A 182 -0.44 15.60 -0.96
N ALA A 183 -0.84 16.27 0.13
CA ALA A 183 -2.20 16.13 0.68
C ALA A 183 -3.29 16.39 -0.38
N TRP A 184 -3.22 17.51 -1.12
CA TRP A 184 -4.18 17.77 -2.21
C TRP A 184 -4.04 16.80 -3.38
N ILE A 185 -2.80 16.39 -3.71
CA ILE A 185 -2.53 15.39 -4.75
C ILE A 185 -3.12 14.02 -4.37
N THR A 186 -3.09 13.63 -3.10
CA THR A 186 -3.71 12.38 -2.61
C THR A 186 -5.21 12.43 -2.67
N TRP A 187 -5.82 13.59 -2.39
CA TRP A 187 -7.26 13.81 -2.63
C TRP A 187 -7.61 13.66 -4.11
N ALA A 188 -6.95 14.41 -4.99
CA ALA A 188 -7.18 14.34 -6.43
C ALA A 188 -6.98 12.92 -6.97
N GLY A 189 -5.89 12.26 -6.54
CA GLY A 189 -5.57 10.91 -6.96
C GLY A 189 -6.51 9.83 -6.40
N PHE A 190 -7.09 10.03 -5.21
CA PHE A 190 -8.05 9.09 -4.63
C PHE A 190 -9.40 9.25 -5.31
N VAL A 191 -9.91 10.48 -5.39
CA VAL A 191 -11.19 10.82 -6.03
C VAL A 191 -11.18 10.36 -7.49
N SER A 192 -10.08 10.59 -8.21
CA SER A 192 -9.88 10.12 -9.60
C SER A 192 -10.08 8.60 -9.73
N VAL A 193 -9.35 7.77 -8.97
CA VAL A 193 -9.49 6.29 -9.07
C VAL A 193 -10.84 5.83 -8.55
N PHE A 194 -11.35 6.42 -7.46
CA PHE A 194 -12.65 6.06 -6.91
C PHE A 194 -13.78 6.29 -7.93
N ILE A 195 -13.84 7.48 -8.54
CA ILE A 195 -14.84 7.79 -9.58
C ILE A 195 -14.66 6.87 -10.79
N ALA A 196 -13.42 6.65 -11.25
CA ALA A 196 -13.15 5.77 -12.37
C ALA A 196 -13.65 4.33 -12.13
N VAL A 197 -13.40 3.78 -10.95
CA VAL A 197 -13.89 2.44 -10.57
C VAL A 197 -15.41 2.44 -10.44
N PHE A 198 -15.99 3.47 -9.81
CA PHE A 198 -17.44 3.58 -9.66
C PHE A 198 -18.17 3.63 -11.01
N ILE A 199 -17.63 4.38 -11.98
CA ILE A 199 -18.13 4.43 -13.37
C ILE A 199 -18.15 3.03 -13.98
N VAL A 200 -17.11 2.23 -13.77
CA VAL A 200 -17.02 0.86 -14.30
C VAL A 200 -18.02 -0.06 -13.59
N VAL A 201 -18.13 0.04 -12.27
CA VAL A 201 -19.09 -0.73 -11.46
C VAL A 201 -20.52 -0.49 -11.95
N VAL A 202 -20.92 0.77 -12.20
CA VAL A 202 -22.24 1.08 -12.77
C VAL A 202 -22.31 0.65 -14.23
N GLY A 203 -21.26 0.92 -15.01
CA GLY A 203 -21.21 0.65 -16.44
C GLY A 203 -21.32 -0.83 -16.82
N VAL A 204 -20.84 -1.76 -15.98
CA VAL A 204 -21.04 -3.21 -16.23
C VAL A 204 -22.48 -3.65 -15.96
N THR A 205 -23.21 -2.96 -15.06
CA THR A 205 -24.60 -3.31 -14.74
C THR A 205 -25.62 -2.90 -15.79
N THR A 206 -25.25 -1.97 -16.67
CA THR A 206 -26.13 -1.48 -17.74
C THR A 206 -25.99 -2.27 -19.04
N ARG A 207 -25.15 -3.31 -19.07
CA ARG A 207 -24.93 -4.15 -20.25
C ARG A 207 -25.68 -5.46 -20.14
N ASP A 208 -26.30 -5.88 -21.23
CA ASP A 208 -26.97 -7.19 -21.32
C ASP A 208 -25.96 -8.36 -21.32
N ARG A 209 -24.74 -8.11 -21.80
CA ARG A 209 -23.65 -9.09 -21.89
C ARG A 209 -22.29 -8.45 -21.56
N PRO A 210 -21.33 -9.21 -20.99
CA PRO A 210 -19.97 -8.72 -20.78
C PRO A 210 -19.36 -8.22 -22.08
N ALA A 211 -18.61 -7.12 -22.01
CA ALA A 211 -18.05 -6.50 -23.22
C ALA A 211 -17.02 -7.38 -23.93
N ALA A 212 -16.26 -8.19 -23.18
CA ALA A 212 -15.26 -9.10 -23.74
C ALA A 212 -15.85 -10.45 -24.20
N ALA A 213 -17.12 -10.73 -23.90
CA ALA A 213 -17.79 -11.95 -24.37
C ALA A 213 -18.21 -11.82 -25.85
N PRO A 214 -18.46 -12.94 -26.56
CA PRO A 214 -19.11 -12.91 -27.87
C PRO A 214 -20.42 -12.12 -27.83
N GLN A 215 -20.52 -11.08 -28.67
CA GLN A 215 -21.69 -10.20 -28.67
C GLN A 215 -22.93 -10.86 -29.28
N THR A 216 -22.75 -11.92 -30.07
CA THR A 216 -23.82 -12.74 -30.66
C THR A 216 -23.63 -14.21 -30.29
N GLY A 217 -24.72 -14.99 -30.39
CA GLY A 217 -24.70 -16.43 -30.10
C GLY A 217 -24.68 -16.79 -28.60
N PRO A 218 -24.66 -18.09 -28.28
CA PRO A 218 -24.48 -18.56 -26.92
C PRO A 218 -23.03 -18.33 -26.46
N TYR A 219 -22.85 -17.98 -25.19
CA TYR A 219 -21.54 -17.89 -24.57
C TYR A 219 -21.61 -18.42 -23.15
N ASP A 220 -20.50 -18.98 -22.67
CA ASP A 220 -20.37 -19.36 -21.27
C ASP A 220 -20.01 -18.11 -20.44
N PHE A 221 -20.85 -17.77 -19.48
CA PHE A 221 -20.63 -16.65 -18.57
C PHE A 221 -19.52 -16.95 -17.53
N GLY A 222 -19.33 -18.21 -17.16
CA GLY A 222 -18.28 -18.63 -16.22
C GLY A 222 -18.41 -18.05 -14.81
N TYR A 223 -19.64 -17.85 -14.31
CA TYR A 223 -19.87 -17.41 -12.94
C TYR A 223 -19.95 -18.61 -12.00
N HIS A 224 -19.14 -18.57 -10.94
CA HIS A 224 -19.09 -19.59 -9.92
C HIS A 224 -19.24 -18.96 -8.54
N VAL A 225 -20.13 -19.53 -7.71
CA VAL A 225 -20.22 -19.17 -6.29
C VAL A 225 -19.00 -19.68 -5.54
N ILE A 226 -18.57 -20.91 -5.84
CA ILE A 226 -17.35 -21.54 -5.32
C ILE A 226 -16.53 -21.98 -6.53
N GLY A 227 -15.30 -21.50 -6.64
CA GLY A 227 -14.35 -21.91 -7.68
C GLY A 227 -13.57 -23.16 -7.27
N HIS A 228 -13.05 -23.88 -8.27
CA HIS A 228 -12.22 -25.07 -8.07
C HIS A 228 -10.84 -24.89 -8.74
N PRO A 229 -10.04 -23.90 -8.31
CA PRO A 229 -8.75 -23.65 -8.94
C PRO A 229 -7.71 -24.71 -8.56
N THR A 230 -6.67 -24.85 -9.37
CA THR A 230 -5.45 -25.52 -8.94
C THR A 230 -4.84 -24.78 -7.75
N PHE A 231 -3.98 -25.44 -6.97
CA PHE A 231 -3.31 -24.79 -5.85
C PHE A 231 -2.59 -23.50 -6.27
N ALA A 232 -1.83 -23.54 -7.37
CA ALA A 232 -1.09 -22.39 -7.89
C ALA A 232 -2.02 -21.22 -8.27
N ALA A 233 -3.13 -21.47 -8.94
CA ALA A 233 -4.11 -20.44 -9.27
C ALA A 233 -4.79 -19.87 -8.01
N GLY A 234 -5.24 -20.74 -7.11
CA GLY A 234 -5.92 -20.35 -5.88
C GLY A 234 -5.06 -19.51 -4.95
N ILE A 235 -3.82 -19.93 -4.67
CA ILE A 235 -2.90 -19.20 -3.79
C ILE A 235 -2.44 -17.87 -4.42
N THR A 236 -2.30 -17.82 -5.75
CA THR A 236 -1.99 -16.58 -6.48
C THR A 236 -3.13 -15.59 -6.32
N ALA A 237 -4.39 -16.02 -6.53
CA ALA A 237 -5.58 -15.18 -6.38
C ALA A 237 -5.75 -14.68 -4.93
N ALA A 238 -5.57 -15.56 -3.94
CA ALA A 238 -5.60 -15.18 -2.52
C ALA A 238 -4.51 -14.16 -2.19
N SER A 239 -3.29 -14.34 -2.70
CA SER A 239 -2.16 -13.41 -2.51
C SER A 239 -2.40 -12.06 -3.17
N THR A 240 -3.06 -12.02 -4.33
CA THR A 240 -3.47 -10.77 -5.00
C THR A 240 -4.50 -10.00 -4.16
N ILE A 241 -5.50 -10.68 -3.61
CA ILE A 241 -6.48 -10.06 -2.70
C ILE A 241 -5.77 -9.57 -1.43
N PHE A 242 -4.89 -10.38 -0.84
CA PHE A 242 -4.09 -9.98 0.32
C PHE A 242 -3.28 -8.70 0.04
N CYS A 243 -2.54 -8.66 -1.08
CA CYS A 243 -1.71 -7.52 -1.46
C CYS A 243 -2.50 -6.22 -1.59
N SER A 244 -3.80 -6.30 -1.90
CA SER A 244 -4.67 -5.15 -2.14
C SER A 244 -4.78 -4.20 -0.95
N SER A 245 -4.54 -4.69 0.28
CA SER A 245 -4.51 -3.85 1.49
C SER A 245 -3.29 -4.06 2.40
N ALA A 246 -2.23 -4.71 1.89
CA ALA A 246 -1.08 -5.12 2.71
C ALA A 246 0.05 -4.08 2.83
N ALA A 247 -0.05 -2.91 2.17
CA ALA A 247 0.96 -1.85 2.20
C ALA A 247 1.01 -1.07 3.52
N THR A 248 0.70 -1.71 4.65
CA THR A 248 0.59 -1.12 5.99
C THR A 248 1.93 -0.63 6.53
N SER A 249 3.05 -1.18 6.05
CA SER A 249 4.40 -0.74 6.39
C SER A 249 4.69 0.71 5.96
N ALA A 250 4.03 1.21 4.89
CA ALA A 250 4.09 2.61 4.48
C ALA A 250 3.35 3.57 5.43
N PHE A 251 2.53 3.06 6.36
CA PHE A 251 1.79 3.93 7.26
C PHE A 251 2.70 4.54 8.34
N LEU A 252 3.83 3.90 8.65
CA LEU A 252 4.78 4.39 9.64
C LEU A 252 5.39 5.73 9.25
N PRO A 253 5.93 5.94 8.04
CA PRO A 253 6.34 7.26 7.58
C PRO A 253 5.24 8.34 7.67
N VAL A 254 3.99 7.98 7.36
CA VAL A 254 2.86 8.93 7.48
C VAL A 254 2.60 9.28 8.94
N MET A 255 2.69 8.30 9.85
CA MET A 255 2.53 8.50 11.28
C MET A 255 3.58 9.45 11.87
N SER A 256 4.81 9.47 11.35
CA SER A 256 5.87 10.41 11.78
C SER A 256 5.55 11.86 11.46
N GLU A 257 4.72 12.10 10.44
CA GLU A 257 4.36 13.44 10.00
C GLU A 257 3.06 13.92 10.66
N MET A 258 2.42 13.07 11.46
CA MET A 258 1.22 13.45 12.21
C MET A 258 1.55 14.47 13.30
N ARG A 259 0.73 15.52 13.37
CA ARG A 259 0.77 16.48 14.48
C ARG A 259 0.53 15.80 15.82
N ASN A 260 -0.44 14.88 15.87
CA ASN A 260 -0.73 14.04 17.04
C ASN A 260 -0.84 12.55 16.65
N PRO A 261 0.24 11.76 16.84
CA PRO A 261 0.27 10.33 16.50
C PRO A 261 -0.76 9.47 17.25
N ARG A 262 -1.32 9.93 18.38
CA ARG A 262 -2.35 9.19 19.13
C ARG A 262 -3.64 8.98 18.33
N HIS A 263 -3.90 9.80 17.32
CA HIS A 263 -5.04 9.64 16.42
C HIS A 263 -4.80 8.66 15.28
N PHE A 264 -3.61 8.05 15.17
CA PHE A 264 -3.27 7.13 14.08
C PHE A 264 -4.26 5.97 13.97
N GLY A 265 -4.63 5.33 15.09
CA GLY A 265 -5.60 4.24 15.10
C GLY A 265 -6.97 4.64 14.54
N ARG A 266 -7.43 5.87 14.80
CA ARG A 266 -8.66 6.41 14.21
C ARG A 266 -8.55 6.50 12.69
N SER A 267 -7.44 7.03 12.17
CA SER A 267 -7.21 7.16 10.73
C SER A 267 -7.14 5.80 10.03
N VAL A 268 -6.46 4.82 10.64
CA VAL A 268 -6.37 3.44 10.12
C VAL A 268 -7.74 2.80 10.06
N MET A 269 -8.53 2.87 11.15
CA MET A 269 -9.85 2.25 11.20
C MET A 269 -10.80 2.86 10.17
N THR A 270 -10.85 4.19 10.05
CA THR A 270 -11.68 4.85 9.03
C THR A 270 -11.26 4.46 7.61
N CYS A 271 -9.97 4.48 7.32
CA CYS A 271 -9.44 4.08 6.00
C CYS A 271 -9.78 2.63 5.68
N MET A 272 -9.43 1.69 6.56
CA MET A 272 -9.55 0.26 6.30
C MET A 272 -11.01 -0.21 6.25
N THR A 273 -11.90 0.42 7.02
CA THR A 273 -13.34 0.11 6.95
C THR A 273 -13.92 0.53 5.61
N PHE A 274 -13.59 1.74 5.14
CA PHE A 274 -14.01 2.22 3.82
C PHE A 274 -13.46 1.35 2.70
N VAL A 275 -12.16 1.05 2.74
CA VAL A 275 -11.49 0.18 1.76
C VAL A 275 -12.14 -1.20 1.70
N GLY A 276 -12.36 -1.83 2.86
CA GLY A 276 -12.98 -3.15 2.94
C GLY A 276 -14.39 -3.16 2.32
N ALA A 277 -15.22 -2.17 2.67
CA ALA A 277 -16.57 -2.04 2.13
C ALA A 277 -16.55 -1.83 0.60
N ALA A 278 -15.69 -0.94 0.12
CA ALA A 278 -15.58 -0.64 -1.31
C ALA A 278 -15.03 -1.84 -2.10
N TYR A 279 -13.98 -2.50 -1.60
CA TYR A 279 -13.38 -3.67 -2.26
C TYR A 279 -14.36 -4.83 -2.36
N LEU A 280 -15.10 -5.12 -1.28
CA LEU A 280 -16.09 -6.18 -1.28
C LEU A 280 -17.25 -5.86 -2.24
N SER A 281 -17.86 -4.69 -2.10
CA SER A 281 -19.02 -4.30 -2.90
C SER A 281 -18.69 -4.19 -4.40
N PHE A 282 -17.64 -3.44 -4.75
CA PHE A 282 -17.27 -3.24 -6.16
C PHE A 282 -16.86 -4.54 -6.83
N SER A 283 -16.14 -5.41 -6.12
CA SER A 283 -15.69 -6.67 -6.71
C SER A 283 -16.81 -7.68 -6.90
N LEU A 284 -17.75 -7.77 -5.96
CA LEU A 284 -18.92 -8.60 -6.11
C LEU A 284 -19.78 -8.15 -7.30
N VAL A 285 -19.99 -6.84 -7.47
CA VAL A 285 -20.73 -6.30 -8.61
C VAL A 285 -19.98 -6.57 -9.92
N VAL A 286 -18.71 -6.21 -10.03
CA VAL A 286 -17.97 -6.45 -11.28
C VAL A 286 -17.95 -7.94 -11.63
N TYR A 287 -17.70 -8.82 -10.67
CA TYR A 287 -17.67 -10.25 -10.94
C TYR A 287 -19.05 -10.83 -11.29
N LYS A 288 -20.12 -10.38 -10.61
CA LYS A 288 -21.48 -10.86 -10.88
C LYS A 288 -21.99 -10.50 -12.28
N TRP A 289 -21.52 -9.40 -12.88
CA TRP A 289 -21.93 -8.97 -14.22
C TRP A 289 -20.92 -9.29 -15.33
N CYS A 290 -19.67 -9.60 -15.00
CA CYS A 290 -18.66 -9.96 -16.00
C CYS A 290 -18.29 -11.45 -16.01
N GLY A 291 -18.47 -12.19 -14.91
CA GLY A 291 -18.13 -13.62 -14.82
C GLY A 291 -16.65 -13.85 -15.15
N LYS A 292 -16.35 -14.79 -16.06
CA LYS A 292 -14.97 -15.04 -16.53
C LYS A 292 -14.39 -13.95 -17.43
N TRP A 293 -15.22 -13.02 -17.89
CA TRP A 293 -14.86 -11.98 -18.86
C TRP A 293 -14.41 -10.66 -18.21
N VAL A 294 -14.10 -10.70 -16.91
CA VAL A 294 -13.52 -9.57 -16.18
C VAL A 294 -12.16 -9.21 -16.77
N ALA A 295 -11.96 -7.93 -17.11
CA ALA A 295 -10.64 -7.45 -17.54
C ALA A 295 -9.69 -7.34 -16.34
N SER A 296 -8.38 -7.43 -16.58
CA SER A 296 -7.35 -7.10 -15.59
C SER A 296 -6.38 -6.08 -16.19
N PRO A 297 -6.34 -4.82 -15.70
CA PRO A 297 -7.14 -4.24 -14.63
C PRO A 297 -8.65 -4.14 -14.94
N SER A 298 -9.50 -4.21 -13.91
CA SER A 298 -10.97 -4.26 -14.06
C SER A 298 -11.61 -3.04 -14.73
N LEU A 299 -10.89 -1.91 -14.81
CA LEU A 299 -11.30 -0.71 -15.54
C LEU A 299 -11.68 -0.99 -17.01
N GLY A 300 -11.11 -2.04 -17.59
CA GLY A 300 -11.41 -2.46 -18.97
C GLY A 300 -12.76 -3.18 -19.18
N SER A 301 -13.50 -3.49 -18.12
CA SER A 301 -14.59 -4.48 -18.20
C SER A 301 -15.91 -3.94 -18.78
N ALA A 302 -16.12 -2.62 -18.76
CA ALA A 302 -17.40 -1.98 -19.13
C ALA A 302 -17.54 -1.63 -20.63
N GLY A 303 -16.66 -2.18 -21.48
CA GLY A 303 -16.66 -1.96 -22.93
C GLY A 303 -15.96 -0.68 -23.39
N PRO A 304 -15.79 -0.46 -24.71
CA PRO A 304 -14.81 0.49 -25.25
C PRO A 304 -14.99 1.94 -24.78
N THR A 305 -16.23 2.45 -24.82
CA THR A 305 -16.53 3.84 -24.43
C THR A 305 -16.32 4.08 -22.95
N ILE A 306 -16.93 3.25 -22.09
CA ILE A 306 -16.83 3.40 -20.64
C ILE A 306 -15.39 3.14 -20.18
N LYS A 307 -14.68 2.19 -20.80
CA LYS A 307 -13.25 1.96 -20.57
C LYS A 307 -12.44 3.24 -20.79
N LYS A 308 -12.63 3.93 -21.92
CA LYS A 308 -11.91 5.20 -22.19
C LYS A 308 -12.24 6.29 -21.17
N VAL A 309 -13.52 6.44 -20.82
CA VAL A 309 -13.94 7.41 -19.79
C VAL A 309 -13.30 7.09 -18.45
N ALA A 310 -13.33 5.82 -18.03
CA ALA A 310 -12.80 5.37 -16.76
C ALA A 310 -11.27 5.50 -16.69
N TYR A 311 -10.53 5.08 -17.71
CA TYR A 311 -9.08 5.30 -17.76
C TYR A 311 -8.70 6.77 -17.89
N GLY A 312 -9.47 7.57 -18.63
CA GLY A 312 -9.25 9.01 -18.76
C GLY A 312 -9.39 9.75 -17.43
N ILE A 313 -10.44 9.45 -16.66
CA ILE A 313 -10.62 10.00 -15.32
C ILE A 313 -9.59 9.41 -14.34
N GLY A 314 -9.32 8.11 -14.45
CA GLY A 314 -8.49 7.35 -13.52
C GLY A 314 -6.98 7.56 -13.67
N ILE A 315 -6.50 8.08 -14.81
CA ILE A 315 -5.05 8.21 -15.09
C ILE A 315 -4.33 9.06 -14.05
N ILE A 316 -4.97 10.13 -13.54
CA ILE A 316 -4.41 10.97 -12.48
C ILE A 316 -4.16 10.12 -11.24
N GLY A 317 -5.16 9.36 -10.81
CA GLY A 317 -5.03 8.50 -9.64
C GLY A 317 -4.04 7.36 -9.84
N LEU A 318 -3.99 6.73 -11.02
CA LEU A 318 -3.00 5.69 -11.34
C LEU A 318 -1.57 6.25 -11.27
N LEU A 319 -1.35 7.43 -11.84
CA LEU A 319 -0.07 8.14 -11.82
C LEU A 319 0.36 8.48 -10.39
N VAL A 320 -0.54 9.03 -9.59
CA VAL A 320 -0.27 9.35 -8.18
C VAL A 320 0.05 8.10 -7.37
N SER A 321 -0.63 6.97 -7.63
CA SER A 321 -0.32 5.70 -6.95
C SER A 321 1.10 5.22 -7.25
N GLY A 322 1.48 5.15 -8.54
CA GLY A 322 2.84 4.78 -8.92
C GLY A 322 3.89 5.72 -8.34
N ALA A 323 3.61 7.03 -8.37
CA ALA A 323 4.49 8.05 -7.81
C ALA A 323 4.68 7.89 -6.29
N LEU A 324 3.63 7.61 -5.54
CA LEU A 324 3.71 7.36 -4.09
C LEU A 324 4.56 6.14 -3.78
N TYR A 325 4.41 5.04 -4.52
CA TYR A 325 5.19 3.83 -4.28
C TYR A 325 6.69 4.04 -4.53
N VAL A 326 7.05 4.70 -5.65
CA VAL A 326 8.43 5.10 -5.93
C VAL A 326 8.94 6.03 -4.84
N HIS A 327 8.16 7.04 -4.46
CA HIS A 327 8.54 8.04 -3.47
C HIS A 327 8.82 7.41 -2.10
N ILE A 328 7.96 6.49 -1.64
CA ILE A 328 8.11 5.81 -0.34
C ILE A 328 9.42 5.01 -0.29
N GLY A 329 9.69 4.20 -1.32
CA GLY A 329 10.94 3.44 -1.40
C GLY A 329 12.17 4.35 -1.53
N ALA A 330 12.11 5.39 -2.37
CA ALA A 330 13.19 6.36 -2.55
C ALA A 330 13.49 7.12 -1.26
N LYS A 331 12.45 7.54 -0.51
CA LYS A 331 12.59 8.21 0.79
C LYS A 331 13.25 7.31 1.82
N TYR A 332 12.93 6.02 1.85
CA TYR A 332 13.60 5.08 2.74
C TYR A 332 15.12 5.02 2.48
N ILE A 333 15.54 4.87 1.22
CA ILE A 333 16.96 4.86 0.82
C ILE A 333 17.61 6.20 1.16
N PHE A 334 16.95 7.30 0.79
CA PHE A 334 17.43 8.66 1.01
C PHE A 334 17.68 8.98 2.49
N VAL A 335 16.70 8.68 3.36
CA VAL A 335 16.83 8.87 4.81
C VAL A 335 17.93 7.98 5.37
N ARG A 336 18.11 6.77 4.83
CA ARG A 336 19.15 5.85 5.27
C ARG A 336 20.56 6.34 4.90
N ILE A 337 20.76 6.86 3.69
CA ILE A 337 22.06 7.37 3.22
C ILE A 337 22.44 8.65 3.98
N LEU A 338 21.51 9.60 4.11
CA LEU A 338 21.79 10.91 4.70
C LEU A 338 21.48 10.99 6.20
N ARG A 339 21.18 9.85 6.86
CA ARG A 339 20.88 9.83 8.29
C ARG A 339 22.03 10.46 9.07
N LYS A 340 21.72 11.33 10.03
CA LYS A 340 22.70 12.07 10.86
C LYS A 340 23.57 13.07 10.09
N SER A 341 23.28 13.36 8.82
CA SER A 341 23.97 14.39 8.04
C SER A 341 23.15 15.68 8.00
N ARG A 342 23.82 16.84 8.01
CA ARG A 342 23.17 18.14 7.75
C ARG A 342 22.45 18.16 6.39
N HIS A 343 22.92 17.35 5.44
CA HIS A 343 22.36 17.25 4.09
C HIS A 343 20.96 16.62 4.07
N LEU A 344 20.48 16.02 5.16
CA LEU A 344 19.13 15.44 5.19
C LEU A 344 18.04 16.50 5.11
N GLN A 345 18.21 17.63 5.79
CA GLN A 345 17.22 18.72 5.87
C GLN A 345 17.69 20.04 5.22
N SER A 346 18.93 20.13 4.73
CA SER A 346 19.46 21.34 4.06
C SER A 346 19.45 21.25 2.52
N ASN A 347 19.08 22.35 1.87
CA ASN A 347 19.02 22.49 0.40
C ASN A 347 20.43 22.52 -0.24
N THR A 348 21.10 21.38 -0.29
CA THR A 348 22.48 21.23 -0.83
C THR A 348 22.51 20.40 -2.10
N PHE A 349 23.58 20.49 -2.89
CA PHE A 349 23.77 19.62 -4.07
C PHE A 349 23.77 18.14 -3.71
N VAL A 350 24.39 17.75 -2.59
CA VAL A 350 24.39 16.36 -2.07
C VAL A 350 22.96 15.90 -1.77
N HIS A 351 22.16 16.77 -1.15
CA HIS A 351 20.75 16.50 -0.88
C HIS A 351 19.97 16.23 -2.17
N TRP A 352 20.05 17.12 -3.17
CA TRP A 352 19.37 16.97 -4.46
C TRP A 352 19.86 15.78 -5.29
N GLY A 353 21.17 15.61 -5.42
CA GLY A 353 21.77 14.49 -6.14
C GLY A 353 21.38 13.14 -5.55
N THR A 354 21.43 13.00 -4.21
CA THR A 354 21.03 11.76 -3.53
C THR A 354 19.54 11.48 -3.70
N TRP A 355 18.69 12.49 -3.60
CA TRP A 355 17.24 12.33 -3.78
C TRP A 355 16.86 11.90 -5.20
N PHE A 356 17.33 12.63 -6.22
CA PHE A 356 17.05 12.26 -7.61
C PHE A 356 17.67 10.92 -7.98
N GLY A 357 18.84 10.58 -7.44
CA GLY A 357 19.43 9.25 -7.58
C GLY A 357 18.55 8.14 -6.99
N CYS A 358 18.00 8.34 -5.78
CA CYS A 358 17.09 7.37 -5.15
C CYS A 358 15.80 7.19 -5.96
N VAL A 359 15.18 8.30 -6.40
CA VAL A 359 13.95 8.26 -7.21
C VAL A 359 14.23 7.59 -8.56
N GLY A 360 15.29 8.02 -9.27
CA GLY A 360 15.68 7.44 -10.56
C GLY A 360 15.96 5.94 -10.47
N GLY A 361 16.72 5.51 -9.45
CA GLY A 361 17.00 4.09 -9.20
C GLY A 361 15.72 3.27 -8.97
N MET A 362 14.84 3.73 -8.09
CA MET A 362 13.55 3.06 -7.82
C MET A 362 12.69 2.98 -9.09
N THR A 363 12.58 4.07 -9.84
CA THR A 363 11.79 4.14 -11.07
C THR A 363 12.32 3.22 -12.17
N ILE A 364 13.64 3.19 -12.40
CA ILE A 364 14.28 2.33 -13.41
C ILE A 364 14.05 0.86 -13.08
N VAL A 365 14.29 0.43 -11.84
CA VAL A 365 14.10 -0.98 -11.46
C VAL A 365 12.63 -1.37 -11.57
N SER A 366 11.71 -0.48 -11.19
CA SER A 366 10.27 -0.71 -11.33
C SER A 366 9.85 -0.89 -12.79
N PHE A 367 10.41 -0.10 -13.71
CA PHE A 367 10.20 -0.25 -15.15
C PHE A 367 10.67 -1.62 -15.67
N LEU A 368 11.86 -2.06 -15.27
CA LEU A 368 12.39 -3.36 -15.69
C LEU A 368 11.47 -4.51 -15.25
N ILE A 369 10.94 -4.45 -14.03
CA ILE A 369 9.97 -5.44 -13.54
C ILE A 369 8.65 -5.34 -14.32
N ALA A 370 8.14 -4.12 -14.54
CA ALA A 370 6.89 -3.89 -15.28
C ALA A 370 6.96 -4.44 -16.72
N SER A 371 8.08 -4.27 -17.41
CA SER A 371 8.29 -4.80 -18.76
C SER A 371 8.62 -6.29 -18.79
N GLY A 372 9.14 -6.86 -17.70
CA GLY A 372 9.43 -8.28 -17.58
C GLY A 372 8.20 -9.14 -17.21
N VAL A 373 7.26 -8.62 -16.43
CA VAL A 373 6.02 -9.31 -16.09
C VAL A 373 4.85 -8.34 -16.26
N PRO A 374 4.39 -8.08 -17.51
CA PRO A 374 3.37 -7.07 -17.80
C PRO A 374 1.95 -7.51 -17.43
N ILE A 375 1.81 -8.51 -16.54
CA ILE A 375 0.51 -8.96 -16.01
C ILE A 375 0.32 -8.39 -14.62
N PHE A 376 -0.62 -7.46 -14.54
CA PHE A 376 -0.90 -6.67 -13.34
C PHE A 376 -1.23 -7.53 -12.10
N ASN A 377 -2.01 -8.60 -12.27
CA ASN A 377 -2.34 -9.55 -11.19
C ASN A 377 -1.12 -10.28 -10.64
N TYR A 378 -0.17 -10.65 -11.49
CA TYR A 378 1.03 -11.38 -11.07
C TYR A 378 2.00 -10.49 -10.32
N LEU A 379 2.13 -9.21 -10.71
CA LEU A 379 2.91 -8.24 -9.95
C LEU A 379 2.38 -8.07 -8.52
N LEU A 380 1.06 -7.94 -8.36
CA LEU A 380 0.42 -7.81 -7.05
C LEU A 380 0.52 -9.10 -6.23
N SER A 381 0.32 -10.25 -6.85
CA SER A 381 0.50 -11.54 -6.18
C SER A 381 1.94 -11.74 -5.69
N LEU A 382 2.92 -11.35 -6.52
CA LEU A 382 4.34 -11.41 -6.20
C LEU A 382 4.72 -10.44 -5.07
N ALA A 383 4.28 -9.18 -5.14
CA ALA A 383 4.49 -8.22 -4.06
C ALA A 383 3.86 -8.71 -2.75
N GLY A 384 2.62 -9.19 -2.83
CA GLY A 384 1.85 -9.76 -1.73
C GLY A 384 2.59 -10.90 -1.04
N SER A 385 2.92 -11.93 -1.79
CA SER A 385 3.54 -13.15 -1.23
C SER A 385 5.00 -12.95 -0.81
N LEU A 386 5.85 -12.43 -1.71
CA LEU A 386 7.29 -12.37 -1.48
C LEU A 386 7.67 -11.37 -0.38
N ALA A 387 7.01 -10.22 -0.34
CA ALA A 387 7.46 -9.09 0.47
C ALA A 387 6.42 -8.60 1.49
N PHE A 388 5.14 -8.45 1.11
CA PHE A 388 4.13 -7.99 2.06
C PHE A 388 3.64 -9.05 3.04
N ALA A 389 3.69 -10.34 2.72
CA ALA A 389 3.37 -11.39 3.70
C ALA A 389 4.31 -11.32 4.91
N PRO A 390 5.66 -11.34 4.74
CA PRO A 390 6.57 -11.21 5.88
C PRO A 390 6.45 -9.84 6.55
N LEU A 391 6.34 -8.74 5.80
CA LEU A 391 6.29 -7.39 6.38
C LEU A 391 4.95 -6.99 7.01
N GLY A 392 3.85 -7.49 6.46
CA GLY A 392 2.49 -7.06 6.75
C GLY A 392 1.72 -8.02 7.64
N ILE A 393 2.16 -9.28 7.77
CA ILE A 393 1.55 -10.27 8.68
C ILE A 393 2.58 -10.77 9.69
N GLY A 394 3.66 -11.40 9.20
CA GLY A 394 4.59 -12.11 10.07
C GLY A 394 5.33 -11.17 11.02
N TYR A 395 5.79 -10.05 10.47
CA TYR A 395 6.55 -9.06 11.21
C TYR A 395 5.71 -8.36 12.29
N PRO A 396 4.50 -7.83 12.03
CA PRO A 396 3.58 -7.37 13.06
C PRO A 396 3.27 -8.46 14.11
N GLY A 397 3.09 -9.72 13.68
CA GLY A 397 2.95 -10.87 14.58
C GLY A 397 4.09 -10.96 15.59
N TRP A 398 5.32 -10.89 15.11
CA TRP A 398 6.52 -10.94 15.94
C TRP A 398 6.68 -9.71 16.84
N LEU A 399 6.43 -8.50 16.32
CA LEU A 399 6.46 -7.26 17.09
C LEU A 399 5.49 -7.28 18.28
N TRP A 400 4.28 -7.81 18.08
CA TRP A 400 3.31 -7.92 19.15
C TRP A 400 3.80 -8.89 20.24
N ILE A 401 4.35 -10.05 19.86
CA ILE A 401 4.91 -11.04 20.77
C ILE A 401 6.08 -10.46 21.57
N TYR A 402 6.94 -9.67 20.93
CA TYR A 402 8.09 -9.04 21.59
C TYR A 402 7.65 -8.21 22.80
N ASP A 403 6.60 -7.40 22.65
CA ASP A 403 6.10 -6.57 23.75
C ASP A 403 5.23 -7.32 24.76
N HIS A 404 4.65 -8.46 24.37
CA HIS A 404 3.69 -9.22 25.18
C HIS A 404 4.20 -10.63 25.49
N ARG A 405 5.51 -10.83 25.60
CA ARG A 405 6.16 -12.15 25.79
C ARG A 405 5.56 -12.97 26.94
N ASP A 406 5.16 -12.28 28.01
CA ASP A 406 4.65 -12.92 29.22
C ASP A 406 3.21 -13.46 29.05
N HIS A 407 2.51 -13.08 27.98
CA HIS A 407 1.13 -13.53 27.69
C HIS A 407 1.03 -15.03 27.44
N TRP A 408 2.13 -15.70 27.05
CA TRP A 408 2.19 -17.16 26.96
C TRP A 408 1.92 -17.86 28.31
N ARG A 409 2.24 -17.20 29.44
CA ARG A 409 1.99 -17.72 30.79
C ARG A 409 0.77 -17.07 31.46
N GLY A 410 0.06 -16.20 30.74
CA GLY A 410 -1.04 -15.41 31.27
C GLY A 410 -2.38 -16.14 31.37
N SER A 411 -3.44 -15.35 31.49
CA SER A 411 -4.82 -15.83 31.46
C SER A 411 -5.18 -16.44 30.09
N PHE A 412 -6.29 -17.19 30.03
CA PHE A 412 -6.73 -17.83 28.79
C PHE A 412 -6.84 -16.85 27.58
N PRO A 413 -7.41 -15.63 27.73
CA PRO A 413 -7.43 -14.64 26.64
C PRO A 413 -6.03 -14.19 26.19
N GLN A 414 -5.09 -14.04 27.14
CA GLN A 414 -3.71 -13.65 26.82
C GLN A 414 -2.98 -14.73 26.02
N LYS A 415 -3.15 -15.99 26.42
CA LYS A 415 -2.62 -17.14 25.67
C LYS A 415 -3.21 -17.24 24.27
N MET A 416 -4.52 -17.03 24.13
CA MET A 416 -5.19 -17.05 22.82
C MET A 416 -4.64 -15.96 21.89
N MET A 417 -4.46 -14.73 22.40
CA MET A 417 -3.85 -13.65 21.63
C MET A 417 -2.40 -13.95 21.26
N TYR A 418 -1.61 -14.54 22.16
CA TYR A 418 -0.25 -14.96 21.85
C TYR A 418 -0.23 -16.01 20.72
N LEU A 419 -1.07 -17.05 20.83
CA LEU A 419 -1.19 -18.09 19.81
C LEU A 419 -1.67 -17.54 18.46
N LEU A 420 -2.57 -16.56 18.45
CA LEU A 420 -3.00 -15.88 17.23
C LEU A 420 -1.82 -15.21 16.50
N HIS A 421 -0.94 -14.52 17.23
CA HIS A 421 0.23 -13.87 16.62
C HIS A 421 1.29 -14.87 16.17
N VAL A 422 1.44 -16.01 16.86
CA VAL A 422 2.23 -17.16 16.33
C VAL A 422 1.60 -17.68 15.04
N GLY A 423 0.27 -17.79 15.00
CA GLY A 423 -0.49 -18.14 13.80
C GLY A 423 -0.25 -17.18 12.63
N PHE A 424 -0.16 -15.87 12.89
CA PHE A 424 0.19 -14.87 11.87
C PHE A 424 1.61 -15.08 11.30
N ILE A 425 2.58 -15.43 12.15
CA ILE A 425 3.94 -15.76 11.67
C ILE A 425 3.91 -17.00 10.76
N CYS A 426 3.19 -18.06 11.16
CA CYS A 426 3.03 -19.26 10.34
C CYS A 426 2.29 -18.99 9.03
N LEU A 427 1.20 -18.21 9.07
CA LEU A 427 0.42 -17.81 7.90
C LEU A 427 1.26 -16.97 6.94
N SER A 428 2.08 -16.07 7.47
CA SER A 428 3.05 -15.31 6.70
C SER A 428 4.03 -16.23 5.99
N ALA A 429 4.65 -17.17 6.70
CA ALA A 429 5.60 -18.10 6.10
C ALA A 429 4.94 -18.96 5.00
N PHE A 430 3.72 -19.44 5.25
CA PHE A 430 2.92 -20.17 4.27
C PHE A 430 2.64 -19.33 3.03
N LEU A 431 2.20 -18.09 3.18
CA LEU A 431 1.88 -17.20 2.06
C LEU A 431 3.15 -16.78 1.30
N THR A 432 4.27 -16.59 1.99
CA THR A 432 5.57 -16.31 1.36
C THR A 432 6.02 -17.47 0.50
N VAL A 433 6.03 -18.69 1.02
CA VAL A 433 6.48 -19.86 0.26
C VAL A 433 5.46 -20.25 -0.80
N GLY A 434 4.22 -20.50 -0.40
CA GLY A 434 3.15 -20.99 -1.27
C GLY A 434 2.69 -19.95 -2.29
N GLY A 435 2.56 -18.68 -1.89
CA GLY A 435 2.17 -17.60 -2.80
C GLY A 435 3.26 -17.28 -3.82
N THR A 436 4.53 -17.24 -3.40
CA THR A 436 5.66 -17.02 -4.33
C THR A 436 5.79 -18.19 -5.29
N TYR A 437 5.64 -19.43 -4.82
CA TYR A 437 5.57 -20.60 -5.68
C TYR A 437 4.43 -20.48 -6.70
N GLY A 438 3.21 -20.17 -6.24
CA GLY A 438 2.03 -20.06 -7.09
C GLY A 438 2.22 -19.04 -8.21
N VAL A 439 2.68 -17.84 -7.87
CA VAL A 439 2.89 -16.78 -8.87
C VAL A 439 4.02 -17.12 -9.85
N ILE A 440 5.10 -17.77 -9.40
CA ILE A 440 6.19 -18.21 -10.31
C ILE A 440 5.66 -19.25 -11.30
N VAL A 441 4.88 -20.22 -10.84
CA VAL A 441 4.26 -21.23 -11.72
C VAL A 441 3.34 -20.57 -12.74
N GLN A 442 2.50 -19.63 -12.31
CA GLN A 442 1.58 -18.89 -13.17
C GLN A 442 2.31 -18.02 -14.20
N ILE A 443 3.37 -17.32 -13.80
CA ILE A 443 4.22 -16.55 -14.74
C ILE A 443 4.86 -17.48 -15.76
N LYS A 444 5.41 -18.62 -15.33
CA LYS A 444 6.03 -19.61 -16.24
C LYS A 444 5.02 -20.16 -17.24
N GLU A 445 3.80 -20.45 -16.79
CA GLU A 445 2.72 -20.92 -17.64
C GLU A 445 2.29 -19.86 -18.66
N ALA A 446 2.14 -18.60 -18.23
CA ALA A 446 1.81 -17.48 -19.11
C ALA A 446 2.87 -17.22 -20.19
N TYR A 447 4.15 -17.46 -19.91
CA TYR A 447 5.20 -17.42 -20.92
C TYR A 447 5.15 -18.62 -21.88
N ARG A 448 4.77 -19.80 -21.38
CA ARG A 448 4.69 -21.04 -22.16
C ARG A 448 3.50 -21.04 -23.12
N ASP A 449 2.35 -20.52 -22.69
CA ASP A 449 1.12 -20.49 -23.48
C ASP A 449 0.99 -19.26 -24.39
N GLY A 450 1.92 -18.30 -24.29
CA GLY A 450 1.96 -17.09 -25.11
C GLY A 450 1.12 -15.93 -24.58
N SER A 451 0.48 -16.06 -23.40
CA SER A 451 -0.18 -14.94 -22.72
C SER A 451 0.81 -13.80 -22.40
N ILE A 452 2.07 -14.14 -22.15
CA ILE A 452 3.22 -13.23 -22.23
C ILE A 452 4.11 -13.71 -23.38
N ASP A 453 4.04 -13.01 -24.52
CA ASP A 453 4.86 -13.32 -25.70
C ASP A 453 6.37 -13.28 -25.39
N LYS A 454 6.84 -12.15 -24.84
CA LYS A 454 8.24 -11.94 -24.46
C LYS A 454 8.38 -10.80 -23.45
N ALA A 455 9.52 -10.74 -22.77
CA ALA A 455 9.90 -9.55 -22.02
C ALA A 455 9.95 -8.33 -22.95
N PHE A 456 9.51 -7.17 -22.47
CA PHE A 456 9.40 -5.93 -23.25
C PHE A 456 8.47 -6.09 -24.48
N SER A 457 7.38 -6.86 -24.33
CA SER A 457 6.41 -7.08 -25.41
C SER A 457 5.70 -5.79 -25.85
N CYS A 458 5.36 -5.74 -27.13
CA CYS A 458 4.52 -4.71 -27.71
C CYS A 458 3.02 -5.02 -27.64
N ALA A 459 2.62 -6.20 -27.16
CA ALA A 459 1.21 -6.60 -27.11
C ALA A 459 0.36 -5.60 -26.32
N ASP A 460 -0.87 -5.36 -26.79
CA ASP A 460 -1.83 -4.51 -26.10
C ASP A 460 -2.22 -5.13 -24.75
N ASN A 461 -2.06 -4.36 -23.68
CA ASN A 461 -2.38 -4.75 -22.31
C ASN A 461 -3.69 -4.13 -21.79
N SER A 462 -4.51 -3.56 -22.69
CA SER A 462 -5.73 -2.82 -22.38
C SER A 462 -7.01 -3.35 -23.03
N ASN A 463 -6.91 -4.46 -23.78
CA ASN A 463 -7.99 -5.05 -24.56
C ASN A 463 -8.71 -4.02 -25.44
N SER A 464 -7.96 -3.23 -26.23
CA SER A 464 -8.47 -2.17 -27.11
C SER A 464 -8.93 -2.62 -28.48
N ALA A 465 -8.72 -3.89 -28.82
CA ALA A 465 -9.30 -4.54 -29.99
C ALA A 465 -10.76 -4.97 -29.74
#